data_AF-A0A2G5X4M5-F1
#
_entry.id   AF-A0A2G5X4M5-F1
#
_cell.length_a   1.000
_cell.length_b   1.000
_cell.length_c   1.000
_cell.angle_alpha   90.00
_cell.angle_beta   90.00
_cell.angle_gamma   90.00
#
_symmetry.space_group_name_H-M   'P 1'
#
loop_
_entity.id
_entity.type
_entity.pdbx_description
1 polymer ?
#
loop_
_entity_poly.entity_id
_entity_poly.type
_entity_poly.pdbx_seq_one_letter_code
_entity_poly.pdbx_strand_id
1 'polypeptide(L)'
;MKNFTKYFLTSFILILFLNGCSSTTDQPSEDVFQYKGSFIGDNSAVIHIIGQLRYAEKFEEVSLETKTEPYGMTIKYENMDAAIRESEYKETTIYNASYLFALIDNAEWASFEFGDYAYTIHKTKLQDWYGKELNDFTNEEELDVFIQEKLQDDSEVQQLFAE
;
A
#
# COMPACT_ATOMS: atom_id res chain seq x y z
N MET A 1 8.76 -70.75 23.76
CA MET A 1 9.85 -71.02 22.81
C MET A 1 9.92 -69.88 21.79
N LYS A 2 11.11 -69.29 21.64
CA LYS A 2 11.59 -68.40 20.56
C LYS A 2 10.76 -67.12 20.29
N ASN A 3 11.11 -65.98 20.87
CA ASN A 3 12.23 -65.06 20.57
C ASN A 3 12.07 -64.30 19.24
N PHE A 4 11.75 -63.00 19.39
CA PHE A 4 12.42 -61.84 18.80
C PHE A 4 13.36 -62.13 17.62
N THR A 5 13.12 -61.52 16.46
CA THR A 5 14.19 -60.95 15.62
C THR A 5 13.61 -59.94 14.61
N LYS A 6 13.89 -58.66 14.89
CA LYS A 6 14.17 -57.55 13.97
C LYS A 6 12.99 -56.90 13.24
N TYR A 7 12.39 -55.97 13.98
CA TYR A 7 12.05 -54.63 13.51
C TYR A 7 13.11 -54.10 12.54
N PHE A 8 12.82 -54.16 11.24
CA PHE A 8 13.52 -53.42 10.21
C PHE A 8 12.54 -52.38 9.68
N LEU A 9 12.97 -51.12 9.68
CA LEU A 9 12.25 -49.93 9.24
C LEU A 9 11.23 -49.36 10.23
N THR A 10 11.69 -49.09 11.45
CA THR A 10 11.27 -47.87 12.15
C THR A 10 11.82 -46.65 11.40
N SER A 11 11.01 -45.58 11.35
CA SER A 11 11.32 -44.23 10.83
C SER A 11 10.84 -43.93 9.41
N PHE A 12 9.53 -43.75 9.27
CA PHE A 12 8.99 -42.62 8.49
C PHE A 12 7.61 -42.23 9.05
N ILE A 13 7.58 -41.82 10.32
CA ILE A 13 6.45 -41.07 10.87
C ILE A 13 6.92 -39.62 10.99
N LEU A 14 6.65 -38.87 9.93
CA LEU A 14 6.44 -37.42 9.97
C LEU A 14 5.54 -37.11 8.78
N ILE A 15 4.30 -37.59 8.87
CA ILE A 15 3.21 -37.02 8.09
C ILE A 15 3.02 -35.63 8.69
N LEU A 16 3.67 -34.66 8.03
CA LEU A 16 3.40 -33.25 8.19
C LEU A 16 1.91 -33.06 7.94
N PHE A 17 1.12 -32.87 9.00
CA PHE A 17 -0.19 -32.28 8.89
C PHE A 17 -0.01 -30.80 8.54
N LEU A 18 0.42 -30.52 7.30
CA LEU A 18 0.19 -29.24 6.67
C LEU A 18 -1.31 -29.16 6.37
N ASN A 19 -2.10 -28.87 7.41
CA ASN A 19 -3.38 -28.23 7.21
C ASN A 19 -3.05 -26.83 6.72
N GLY A 20 -2.87 -26.69 5.41
CA GLY A 20 -3.06 -25.40 4.76
C GLY A 20 -4.53 -25.05 4.95
N CYS A 21 -4.83 -24.23 5.96
CA CYS A 21 -6.05 -23.46 5.92
C CYS A 21 -5.90 -22.52 4.72
N SER A 22 -6.53 -22.87 3.60
CA SER A 22 -6.91 -21.87 2.62
C SER A 22 -8.04 -21.07 3.26
N SER A 23 -7.68 -20.03 3.99
CA SER A 23 -8.62 -18.99 4.37
C SER A 23 -9.02 -18.28 3.07
N THR A 24 -10.05 -18.79 2.38
CA THR A 24 -10.94 -17.93 1.62
C THR A 24 -11.73 -17.17 2.67
N THR A 25 -11.10 -16.13 3.21
CA THR A 25 -11.76 -15.27 4.16
C THR A 25 -12.31 -14.13 3.34
N ASP A 26 -13.63 -14.11 3.16
CA ASP A 26 -14.38 -12.86 3.18
C ASP A 26 -14.09 -12.21 4.56
N GLN A 27 -12.88 -11.64 4.74
CA GLN A 27 -12.63 -10.77 5.86
C GLN A 27 -13.51 -9.54 5.61
N PRO A 28 -14.23 -9.03 6.62
CA PRO A 28 -14.62 -7.63 6.55
C PRO A 28 -13.35 -6.85 6.19
N SER A 29 -13.40 -6.02 5.16
CA SER A 29 -12.28 -5.16 4.78
C SER A 29 -11.79 -4.50 6.04
N GLU A 30 -10.60 -4.89 6.48
CA GLU A 30 -10.00 -4.40 7.70
C GLU A 30 -9.78 -2.91 7.51
N ASP A 31 -10.44 -2.06 8.32
CA ASP A 31 -10.35 -0.60 8.22
C ASP A 31 -8.87 -0.16 8.15
N VAL A 32 -8.50 0.50 7.05
CA VAL A 32 -7.12 0.92 6.79
C VAL A 32 -6.62 1.91 7.85
N PHE A 33 -7.53 2.65 8.50
CA PHE A 33 -7.19 3.61 9.55
C PHE A 33 -6.68 2.97 10.84
N GLN A 34 -6.77 1.65 10.99
CA GLN A 34 -6.08 0.95 12.08
C GLN A 34 -4.55 1.16 12.04
N TYR A 35 -3.99 1.49 10.88
CA TYR A 35 -2.56 1.78 10.68
C TYR A 35 -2.22 3.26 10.87
N LYS A 36 -3.15 4.09 11.34
CA LYS A 36 -2.86 5.51 11.59
C LYS A 36 -1.79 5.68 12.68
N GLY A 37 -0.81 6.53 12.42
CA GLY A 37 0.34 6.76 13.32
C GLY A 37 1.49 5.77 13.10
N SER A 38 1.45 5.00 12.01
CA SER A 38 2.55 4.15 11.59
C SER A 38 3.76 4.98 11.18
N PHE A 39 4.94 4.36 11.23
CA PHE A 39 6.18 4.93 10.71
C PHE A 39 6.57 4.18 9.44
N ILE A 40 7.23 4.87 8.51
CA ILE A 40 7.65 4.28 7.24
C ILE A 40 8.63 3.10 7.41
N GLY A 41 9.32 3.00 8.55
CA GLY A 41 10.16 1.85 8.88
C GLY A 41 9.37 0.59 9.25
N ASP A 42 8.08 0.69 9.52
CA ASP A 42 7.18 -0.44 9.74
C ASP A 42 6.72 -1.00 8.38
N ASN A 43 7.58 -1.80 7.75
CA ASN A 43 7.30 -2.42 6.47
C ASN A 43 6.00 -3.24 6.49
N SER A 44 5.64 -3.83 7.63
CA SER A 44 4.39 -4.58 7.75
C SER A 44 3.19 -3.67 7.65
N ALA A 45 3.17 -2.54 8.36
CA ALA A 45 2.09 -1.56 8.23
C ALA A 45 2.02 -0.97 6.81
N VAL A 46 3.17 -0.60 6.22
CA VAL A 46 3.22 -0.03 4.86
C VAL A 46 2.62 -0.98 3.83
N ILE A 47 2.99 -2.26 3.85
CA ILE A 47 2.45 -3.25 2.91
C ILE A 47 0.94 -3.44 3.08
N HIS A 48 0.43 -3.46 4.32
CA HIS A 48 -1.02 -3.58 4.53
C HIS A 48 -1.79 -2.35 4.04
N ILE A 49 -1.25 -1.14 4.26
CA ILE A 49 -1.84 0.09 3.71
C ILE A 49 -1.89 -0.01 2.18
N ILE A 50 -0.76 -0.29 1.52
CA ILE A 50 -0.68 -0.41 0.06
C ILE A 50 -1.66 -1.45 -0.49
N GLY A 51 -1.84 -2.57 0.21
CA GLY A 51 -2.76 -3.64 -0.17
C GLY A 51 -4.25 -3.24 -0.20
N GLN A 52 -4.60 -2.04 0.29
CA GLN A 52 -5.96 -1.51 0.27
C GLN A 52 -6.11 -0.25 -0.62
N LEU A 53 -5.03 0.21 -1.25
CA LEU A 53 -5.05 1.38 -2.11
C LEU A 53 -5.57 1.06 -3.53
N ARG A 54 -5.76 2.09 -4.35
CA ARG A 54 -6.12 1.91 -5.76
C ARG A 54 -5.02 1.14 -6.49
N TYR A 55 -5.44 0.19 -7.30
CA TYR A 55 -4.60 -0.77 -8.01
C TYR A 55 -3.70 -1.64 -7.11
N ALA A 56 -4.12 -1.92 -5.87
CA ALA A 56 -3.40 -2.86 -5.00
C ALA A 56 -3.22 -4.24 -5.66
N GLU A 57 -4.13 -4.68 -6.52
CA GLU A 57 -4.03 -5.93 -7.27
C GLU A 57 -2.90 -5.94 -8.32
N LYS A 58 -2.34 -4.77 -8.63
CA LYS A 58 -1.18 -4.58 -9.52
C LYS A 58 0.09 -4.24 -8.77
N PHE A 59 0.06 -4.19 -7.44
CA PHE A 59 1.24 -3.93 -6.63
C PHE A 59 2.34 -4.98 -6.88
N GLU A 60 3.53 -4.53 -7.26
CA GLU A 60 4.70 -5.40 -7.51
C GLU A 60 5.67 -5.33 -6.33
N GLU A 61 6.14 -4.12 -6.01
CA GLU A 61 7.13 -3.91 -4.96
C GLU A 61 7.04 -2.51 -4.32
N VAL A 62 7.52 -2.41 -3.08
CA VAL A 62 7.76 -1.13 -2.41
C VAL A 62 9.21 -1.05 -1.95
N SER A 63 9.87 0.06 -2.25
CA SER A 63 11.19 0.42 -1.74
C SER A 63 11.05 1.53 -0.71
N LEU A 64 11.57 1.30 0.51
CA LEU A 64 11.47 2.24 1.61
C LEU A 64 12.80 2.96 1.83
N GLU A 65 12.79 4.28 1.73
CA GLU A 65 13.96 5.15 1.94
C GLU A 65 13.94 5.69 3.38
N THR A 66 14.48 4.90 4.30
CA THR A 66 14.36 5.13 5.76
C THR A 66 15.69 5.46 6.44
N LYS A 67 16.79 5.55 5.66
CA LYS A 67 18.14 5.75 6.20
C LYS A 67 18.46 7.20 6.52
N THR A 68 17.95 8.13 5.72
CA THR A 68 18.26 9.56 5.80
C THR A 68 17.04 10.37 5.36
N GLU A 69 16.77 11.47 6.04
CA GLU A 69 15.71 12.40 5.66
C GLU A 69 16.02 13.11 4.33
N PRO A 70 14.99 13.45 3.53
CA PRO A 70 13.57 13.20 3.81
C PRO A 70 13.16 11.73 3.58
N TYR A 71 12.38 11.17 4.49
CA TYR A 71 11.97 9.76 4.36
C TYR A 71 10.84 9.60 3.33
N GLY A 72 10.85 8.49 2.60
CA GLY A 72 9.78 8.23 1.63
C GLY A 72 9.84 6.84 1.02
N MET A 73 9.01 6.62 0.02
CA MET A 73 8.86 5.31 -0.59
C MET A 73 8.61 5.39 -2.09
N THR A 74 9.06 4.36 -2.80
CA THR A 74 8.70 4.13 -4.20
C THR A 74 7.85 2.87 -4.27
N ILE A 75 6.65 3.00 -4.84
CA ILE A 75 5.70 1.92 -5.05
C ILE A 75 5.65 1.64 -6.55
N LYS A 76 5.97 0.41 -6.92
CA LYS A 76 5.96 -0.03 -8.30
C LYS A 76 4.77 -0.94 -8.55
N TYR A 77 4.10 -0.68 -9.67
CA TYR A 77 3.01 -1.49 -10.16
C TYR A 77 3.45 -2.31 -11.36
N GLU A 78 2.88 -3.51 -11.50
CA GLU A 78 2.98 -4.32 -12.72
C GLU A 78 2.46 -3.55 -13.94
N ASN A 79 2.75 -4.07 -15.14
CA ASN A 79 2.27 -3.49 -16.39
C ASN A 79 0.75 -3.25 -16.36
N MET A 80 0.40 -1.96 -16.34
CA MET A 80 -0.95 -1.45 -16.37
C MET A 80 -1.57 -1.64 -17.75
N ASP A 81 -2.90 -1.72 -17.81
CA ASP A 81 -3.62 -1.84 -19.09
C ASP A 81 -3.33 -0.61 -19.97
N ALA A 82 -3.05 -0.84 -21.26
CA ALA A 82 -2.80 0.22 -22.24
C ALA A 82 -4.01 1.16 -22.43
N ALA A 83 -5.21 0.76 -21.98
CA ALA A 83 -6.39 1.59 -21.97
C ALA A 83 -6.42 2.66 -20.85
N ILE A 84 -5.57 2.54 -19.81
CA ILE A 84 -5.53 3.50 -18.70
C ILE A 84 -4.94 4.82 -19.19
N ARG A 85 -5.65 5.92 -18.90
CA ARG A 85 -5.21 7.26 -19.29
C ARG A 85 -4.22 7.82 -18.28
N GLU A 86 -3.32 8.68 -18.74
CA GLU A 86 -2.36 9.37 -17.87
C GLU A 86 -3.05 10.15 -16.73
N SER A 87 -4.22 10.74 -16.98
CA SER A 87 -5.01 11.43 -15.95
C SER A 87 -5.40 10.50 -14.79
N GLU A 88 -5.70 9.24 -15.08
CA GLU A 88 -6.09 8.24 -14.08
C GLU A 88 -4.90 7.86 -13.19
N TYR A 89 -3.68 7.84 -13.74
CA TYR A 89 -2.45 7.68 -12.94
C TYR A 89 -2.21 8.87 -12.01
N LYS A 90 -2.48 10.10 -12.47
CA LYS A 90 -2.38 11.32 -11.65
C LYS A 90 -3.41 11.31 -10.51
N GLU A 91 -4.66 10.99 -10.80
CA GLU A 91 -5.73 10.83 -9.79
C GLU A 91 -5.38 9.74 -8.78
N THR A 92 -4.89 8.60 -9.25
CA THR A 92 -4.43 7.48 -8.41
C THR A 92 -3.26 7.88 -7.52
N THR A 93 -2.29 8.62 -8.07
CA THR A 93 -1.16 9.16 -7.31
C THR A 93 -1.65 10.02 -6.16
N ILE A 94 -2.55 10.96 -6.42
CA ILE A 94 -3.14 11.84 -5.39
C ILE A 94 -3.86 11.00 -4.33
N TYR A 95 -4.71 10.08 -4.76
CA TYR A 95 -5.49 9.23 -3.85
C TYR A 95 -4.59 8.40 -2.94
N ASN A 96 -3.68 7.61 -3.53
CA ASN A 96 -2.81 6.71 -2.80
C ASN A 96 -1.85 7.47 -1.89
N ALA A 97 -1.29 8.60 -2.35
CA ALA A 97 -0.43 9.46 -1.53
C ALA A 97 -1.18 10.04 -0.32
N SER A 98 -2.44 10.43 -0.50
CA SER A 98 -3.26 10.99 0.59
C SER A 98 -3.44 9.99 1.72
N TYR A 99 -3.76 8.73 1.40
CA TYR A 99 -3.84 7.65 2.39
C TYR A 99 -2.50 7.38 3.07
N LEU A 100 -1.42 7.22 2.28
CA LEU A 100 -0.09 6.98 2.85
C LEU A 100 0.31 8.09 3.81
N PHE A 101 0.13 9.35 3.43
CA PHE A 101 0.53 10.48 4.26
C PHE A 101 -0.41 10.74 5.44
N ALA A 102 -1.68 10.32 5.38
CA ALA A 102 -2.62 10.43 6.51
C ALA A 102 -2.37 9.36 7.59
N LEU A 103 -1.79 8.22 7.20
CA LEU A 103 -1.57 7.06 8.05
C LEU A 103 -0.13 6.91 8.52
N ILE A 104 0.84 7.34 7.71
CA ILE A 104 2.28 7.21 7.99
C ILE A 104 2.87 8.57 8.36
N ASP A 105 3.18 8.74 9.63
CA ASP A 105 3.48 10.05 10.23
C ASP A 105 4.71 10.72 9.63
N ASN A 106 5.77 9.93 9.43
CA ASN A 106 7.09 10.43 9.02
C ASN A 106 7.41 10.21 7.53
N ALA A 107 6.44 9.81 6.70
CA ALA A 107 6.62 9.78 5.26
C ALA A 107 6.49 11.20 4.68
N GLU A 108 7.53 11.68 4.01
CA GLU A 108 7.59 13.04 3.46
C GLU A 108 7.40 13.08 1.95
N TRP A 109 7.62 11.95 1.26
CA TRP A 109 7.36 11.80 -0.17
C TRP A 109 6.98 10.36 -0.52
N ALA A 110 6.25 10.21 -1.63
CA ALA A 110 5.91 8.93 -2.22
C ALA A 110 6.04 9.03 -3.75
N SER A 111 6.62 8.01 -4.37
CA SER A 111 6.72 7.87 -5.81
C SER A 111 5.93 6.65 -6.29
N PHE A 112 5.16 6.81 -7.36
CA PHE A 112 4.31 5.75 -7.92
C PHE A 112 4.74 5.48 -9.35
N GLU A 113 5.17 4.25 -9.63
CA GLU A 113 5.68 3.82 -10.93
C GLU A 113 4.65 2.92 -11.64
N PHE A 114 4.00 3.48 -12.66
CA PHE A 114 2.99 2.85 -13.49
C PHE A 114 3.59 2.46 -14.86
N GLY A 115 4.51 1.49 -14.87
CA GLY A 115 5.27 1.14 -16.06
C GLY A 115 6.19 2.29 -16.51
N ASP A 116 5.89 2.91 -17.66
CA ASP A 116 6.68 4.00 -18.22
C ASP A 116 6.41 5.37 -17.57
N TYR A 117 5.39 5.47 -16.71
CA TYR A 117 5.02 6.70 -16.01
C TYR A 117 5.43 6.65 -14.55
N ALA A 118 6.04 7.72 -14.04
CA ALA A 118 6.38 7.86 -12.63
C ALA A 118 5.93 9.22 -12.10
N TYR A 119 5.27 9.21 -10.95
CA TYR A 119 4.81 10.43 -10.28
C TYR A 119 5.30 10.45 -8.85
N THR A 120 6.14 11.44 -8.52
CA THR A 120 6.57 11.70 -7.15
C THR A 120 5.81 12.88 -6.58
N ILE A 121 5.29 12.72 -5.37
CA ILE A 121 4.60 13.78 -4.64
C ILE A 121 5.16 13.90 -3.22
N HIS A 122 5.37 15.15 -2.80
CA HIS A 122 5.76 15.48 -1.45
C HIS A 122 4.52 15.76 -0.60
N LYS A 123 4.53 15.30 0.65
CA LYS A 123 3.43 15.50 1.61
C LYS A 123 3.08 16.97 1.77
N THR A 124 4.09 17.84 1.91
CA THR A 124 3.90 19.29 2.04
C THR A 124 3.19 19.89 0.82
N LYS A 125 3.63 19.56 -0.40
CA LYS A 125 2.99 20.02 -1.64
C LYS A 125 1.53 19.58 -1.72
N LEU A 126 1.24 18.33 -1.35
CA LEU A 126 -0.12 17.81 -1.37
C LEU A 126 -1.02 18.49 -0.34
N GLN A 127 -0.51 18.71 0.88
CA GLN A 127 -1.25 19.43 1.94
C GLN A 127 -1.49 20.90 1.59
N ASP A 128 -0.50 21.57 0.97
CA ASP A 128 -0.65 22.95 0.48
C ASP A 128 -1.73 23.04 -0.60
N TRP A 129 -1.75 22.09 -1.53
CA TRP A 129 -2.79 22.00 -2.56
C TRP A 129 -4.18 21.73 -1.96
N TYR A 130 -4.26 20.89 -0.92
CA TYR A 130 -5.50 20.64 -0.20
C TYR A 130 -5.94 21.79 0.70
N GLY A 131 -5.00 22.60 1.22
CA GLY A 131 -5.24 23.54 2.30
C GLY A 131 -5.58 22.85 3.64
N LYS A 132 -5.13 21.60 3.83
CA LYS A 132 -5.44 20.78 5.01
C LYS A 132 -4.31 19.78 5.29
N GLU A 133 -4.00 19.58 6.57
CA GLU A 133 -3.05 18.56 7.01
C GLU A 133 -3.67 17.17 6.86
N LEU A 134 -2.96 16.24 6.21
CA LEU A 134 -3.47 14.88 5.98
C LEU A 134 -3.52 14.05 7.27
N ASN A 135 -2.68 14.39 8.25
CA ASN A 135 -2.68 13.74 9.55
C ASN A 135 -3.94 14.05 10.38
N ASP A 136 -4.74 15.07 10.02
CA ASP A 136 -5.93 15.46 10.77
C ASP A 136 -7.12 14.51 10.56
N PHE A 137 -7.15 13.75 9.46
CA PHE A 137 -8.22 12.80 9.18
C PHE A 137 -8.22 11.65 10.19
N THR A 138 -9.38 11.27 10.71
CA THR A 138 -9.48 10.25 11.76
C THR A 138 -10.13 8.94 11.30
N ASN A 139 -10.69 8.92 10.10
CA ASN A 139 -11.40 7.76 9.54
C ASN A 139 -11.36 7.76 8.01
N GLU A 140 -11.58 6.58 7.43
CA GLU A 140 -11.52 6.34 5.99
C GLU A 140 -12.58 7.11 5.20
N GLU A 141 -13.82 7.13 5.67
CA GLU A 141 -14.94 7.78 4.97
C GLU A 141 -14.69 9.29 4.78
N GLU A 142 -14.22 9.98 5.83
CA GLU A 142 -13.90 11.41 5.76
C GLU A 142 -12.78 11.70 4.77
N LEU A 143 -11.72 10.87 4.77
CA LEU A 143 -10.61 11.03 3.85
C LEU A 143 -11.01 10.75 2.40
N ASP A 144 -11.75 9.66 2.15
CA ASP A 144 -12.22 9.30 0.81
C ASP A 144 -13.08 10.43 0.23
N VAL A 145 -14.13 10.85 0.95
CA VAL A 145 -15.03 11.93 0.50
C VAL A 145 -14.24 13.20 0.17
N PHE A 146 -13.30 13.60 1.04
CA PHE A 146 -12.47 14.77 0.81
C PHE A 146 -11.61 14.67 -0.45
N ILE A 147 -10.96 13.53 -0.68
CA ILE A 147 -10.15 13.31 -1.89
C ILE A 147 -11.04 13.36 -3.13
N GLN A 148 -12.19 12.68 -3.11
CA GLN A 148 -13.08 12.63 -4.27
C GLN A 148 -13.62 14.01 -4.66
N GLU A 149 -13.99 14.84 -3.68
CA GLU A 149 -14.41 16.23 -3.94
C GLU A 149 -13.32 17.03 -4.67
N LYS A 150 -12.06 16.81 -4.30
CA LYS A 150 -10.89 17.50 -4.89
C LYS A 150 -10.48 16.97 -6.26
N LEU A 151 -10.79 15.70 -6.56
CA LEU A 151 -10.50 15.10 -7.86
C LEU A 151 -11.55 15.43 -8.93
N GLN A 152 -12.70 16.04 -8.59
CA GLN A 152 -13.73 16.41 -9.56
C GLN A 152 -13.32 17.53 -10.51
N ASP A 153 -12.34 18.36 -10.14
CA ASP A 153 -11.83 19.44 -10.97
C ASP A 153 -10.51 19.03 -11.64
N ASP A 154 -10.60 18.59 -12.90
CA ASP A 154 -9.46 18.21 -13.74
C ASP A 154 -8.37 19.30 -13.77
N SER A 155 -8.74 20.59 -13.68
CA SER A 155 -7.78 21.69 -13.72
C SER A 155 -6.92 21.76 -12.46
N GLU A 156 -7.49 21.46 -11.29
CA GLU A 156 -6.76 21.42 -10.02
C GLU A 156 -5.77 20.25 -10.01
N VAL A 157 -6.16 19.09 -10.55
CA VAL A 157 -5.28 17.91 -10.67
C VAL A 157 -4.08 18.21 -11.57
N GLN A 158 -4.29 18.83 -12.73
CA GLN A 158 -3.18 19.16 -13.63
C GLN A 158 -2.24 20.20 -13.02
N GLN A 159 -2.75 21.15 -12.23
CA GLN A 159 -1.92 22.15 -11.56
C GLN A 159 -0.95 21.52 -10.55
N LEU A 160 -1.36 20.45 -9.85
CA LEU A 160 -0.50 19.76 -8.90
C LEU A 160 0.72 19.10 -9.56
N PHE A 161 0.57 18.67 -10.82
CA PHE A 161 1.63 18.03 -11.60
C PHE A 161 2.26 18.96 -12.66
N ALA A 162 1.89 20.23 -12.69
CA ALA A 162 2.57 21.24 -13.49
C ALA A 162 3.94 21.55 -12.86
N GLU A 163 4.98 21.59 -13.70
CA GLU A 163 6.36 21.95 -13.33
C GLU A 163 6.52 23.42 -12.94
#